data_AF-K2ELP8-F1
#
_entry.id   AF-K2ELP8-F1
#
_cell.length_a   1.000
_cell.length_b   1.000
_cell.length_c   1.000
_cell.angle_alpha   90.00
_cell.angle_beta   90.00
_cell.angle_gamma   90.00
#
_symmetry.space_group_name_H-M   'P 1'
#
loop_
_entity.id
_entity.type
_entity.pdbx_description
1 polymer ?
#
loop_
_entity_poly.entity_id
_entity_poly.type
_entity_poly.pdbx_seq_one_letter_code
_entity_poly.pdbx_strand_id
1 'polypeptide(L)'
;MTISTQNLDIRVLRKQFNMSQENLANRLGMSRPTLVKIEKGERPFTISERQKFAEIFDIVKSMENVDSDIRIDIPQKNLDKFKQVLLYILQKVGSKPNVGMTVLYKLLYFIDFDYYEKYEEQLMGLTYIRNHHGPTPKEFVKVVEDMKENGEIEEIKSKYFTYEQKKFLPVESPDLSKLTGRELALVDDVLNRLSDKSAKELSEYSHGDMPWMSSEPGEELHYEAVFYRDNDHSIREYTDEL
;
A
#
# COMPACT_ATOMS: atom_id res chain seq x y z
N MET A 1 13.71 -32.85 -13.90
CA MET A 1 15.11 -32.39 -14.00
C MET A 1 15.68 -32.32 -12.60
N THR A 2 16.76 -33.05 -12.34
CA THR A 2 17.45 -33.12 -11.06
C THR A 2 18.16 -31.78 -10.81
N ILE A 3 17.56 -30.91 -10.00
CA ILE A 3 18.21 -29.63 -9.66
C ILE A 3 19.25 -29.91 -8.59
N SER A 4 20.50 -29.67 -8.98
CA SER A 4 21.70 -29.69 -8.17
C SER A 4 21.51 -28.92 -6.86
N THR A 5 21.72 -29.59 -5.73
CA THR A 5 21.70 -29.06 -4.36
C THR A 5 22.94 -28.22 -4.01
N GLN A 6 23.66 -27.71 -5.02
CA GLN A 6 24.86 -26.91 -4.81
C GLN A 6 24.50 -25.41 -4.75
N ASN A 7 24.66 -24.86 -3.54
CA ASN A 7 24.59 -23.44 -3.19
C ASN A 7 23.20 -22.77 -3.17
N LEU A 8 22.26 -23.32 -2.40
CA LEU A 8 21.24 -22.48 -1.77
C LEU A 8 21.87 -21.78 -0.55
N ASP A 9 22.22 -20.50 -0.71
CA ASP A 9 22.61 -19.67 0.44
C ASP A 9 21.37 -19.40 1.30
N ILE A 10 21.28 -20.13 2.41
CA ILE A 10 20.20 -20.02 3.39
C ILE A 10 19.98 -18.58 3.87
N ARG A 11 21.03 -17.77 3.96
CA ARG A 11 20.92 -16.39 4.40
C ARG A 11 20.21 -15.54 3.35
N VAL A 12 20.49 -15.78 2.08
CA VAL A 12 19.83 -15.11 0.95
C VAL A 12 18.36 -15.48 0.93
N LEU A 13 18.06 -16.78 1.01
CA LEU A 13 16.68 -17.27 1.00
C LEU A 13 15.88 -16.77 2.20
N ARG A 14 16.42 -16.87 3.41
CA ARG A 14 15.73 -16.35 4.61
C ARG A 14 15.37 -14.87 4.46
N LYS A 15 16.26 -14.06 3.88
CA LYS A 15 16.01 -12.64 3.62
C LYS A 15 14.98 -12.42 2.52
N GLN A 16 15.04 -13.19 1.44
CA GLN A 16 14.06 -13.14 0.35
C GLN A 16 12.63 -13.35 0.87
N PHE A 17 12.46 -14.25 1.83
CA PHE A 17 11.15 -14.53 2.45
C PHE A 17 10.85 -13.71 3.72
N ASN A 18 11.58 -12.62 3.98
CA ASN A 18 11.41 -11.75 5.16
C ASN A 18 11.39 -12.49 6.52
N MET A 19 12.06 -13.64 6.61
CA MET A 19 12.08 -14.43 7.84
C MET A 19 13.17 -13.94 8.80
N SER A 20 12.82 -13.81 10.08
CA SER A 20 13.83 -13.61 11.12
C SER A 20 14.61 -14.92 11.38
N GLN A 21 15.83 -14.81 11.90
CA GLN A 21 16.62 -15.99 12.27
C GLN A 21 15.91 -16.83 13.34
N GLU A 22 15.15 -16.21 14.24
CA GLU A 22 14.35 -16.90 15.24
C GLU A 22 13.22 -17.72 14.60
N ASN A 23 12.51 -17.12 13.63
CA ASN A 23 11.40 -17.78 12.94
C ASN A 23 11.86 -19.02 12.16
N LEU A 24 12.95 -18.90 11.39
CA LEU A 24 13.48 -20.04 10.63
C LEU A 24 14.07 -21.12 11.53
N ALA A 25 14.75 -20.75 12.62
CA ALA A 25 15.31 -21.70 13.57
C ALA A 25 14.20 -22.55 14.22
N ASN A 26 13.11 -21.92 14.65
CA ASN A 26 11.95 -22.62 15.22
C ASN A 26 11.31 -23.60 14.22
N ARG A 27 11.15 -23.19 12.95
CA ARG A 27 10.61 -24.05 11.89
C ARG A 27 11.51 -25.24 11.57
N LEU A 28 12.83 -25.06 11.62
CA LEU A 28 13.80 -26.14 11.45
C LEU A 28 13.99 -27.00 12.71
N GLY A 29 13.34 -26.64 13.82
CA GLY A 29 13.49 -27.33 15.11
C GLY A 29 14.89 -27.23 15.70
N MET A 30 15.58 -26.11 15.46
CA MET A 30 16.93 -25.84 15.98
C MET A 30 16.98 -24.52 16.73
N SER A 31 18.04 -24.30 17.51
CA SER A 31 18.22 -23.02 18.21
C SER A 31 18.74 -21.94 17.26
N ARG A 32 18.33 -20.68 17.48
CA ARG A 32 18.84 -19.52 16.73
C ARG A 32 20.38 -19.46 16.66
N PRO A 33 21.15 -19.70 17.74
CA PRO A 33 22.61 -19.76 17.65
C PRO A 33 23.14 -20.82 16.68
N THR A 34 22.44 -21.94 16.55
CA THR A 34 22.80 -23.02 15.61
C THR A 34 22.59 -22.56 14.17
N LEU A 35 21.46 -21.92 13.88
CA LEU A 35 21.18 -21.36 12.56
C LEU A 35 22.21 -20.29 12.16
N VAL A 36 22.62 -19.41 13.09
CA VAL A 36 23.63 -18.37 12.83
C VAL A 36 24.96 -18.96 12.40
N LYS A 37 25.40 -20.06 13.03
CA LYS A 37 26.65 -20.76 12.65
C LYS A 37 26.57 -21.38 11.26
N ILE A 38 25.39 -21.86 10.88
CA ILE A 38 25.15 -22.38 9.52
C ILE A 38 25.18 -21.26 8.49
N GLU A 39 24.51 -20.12 8.76
CA GLU A 39 24.52 -18.95 7.87
C GLU A 39 25.92 -18.34 7.68
N LYS A 40 26.81 -18.49 8.66
CA LYS A 40 28.21 -18.05 8.58
C LYS A 40 29.15 -19.07 7.93
N GLY A 41 28.66 -20.26 7.57
CA GLY A 41 29.47 -21.35 7.02
C GLY A 41 30.36 -22.06 8.04
N GLU A 42 30.22 -21.76 9.33
CA GLU A 42 30.98 -22.38 10.43
C GLU A 42 30.50 -23.81 10.74
N ARG A 43 29.26 -24.13 10.36
CA ARG A 43 28.65 -25.46 10.52
C ARG A 43 27.89 -25.87 9.26
N PRO A 44 28.16 -27.04 8.67
CA PRO A 44 27.34 -27.56 7.58
C PRO A 44 26.02 -28.13 8.11
N PHE A 45 24.99 -28.13 7.27
CA PHE A 45 23.75 -28.84 7.56
C PHE A 45 23.94 -30.36 7.67
N THR A 46 23.15 -31.01 8.52
CA THR A 46 22.94 -32.46 8.45
C THR A 46 22.02 -32.83 7.28
N ILE A 47 21.96 -34.12 6.91
CA ILE A 47 21.09 -34.59 5.83
C ILE A 47 19.61 -34.34 6.17
N SER A 48 19.20 -34.61 7.41
CA SER A 48 17.83 -34.40 7.88
C SER A 48 17.47 -32.91 7.98
N GLU A 49 18.40 -32.05 8.38
CA GLU A 49 18.18 -30.60 8.39
C GLU A 49 18.07 -30.05 6.96
N ARG A 50 18.87 -30.56 6.01
CA ARG A 50 18.73 -30.23 4.58
C ARG A 50 17.38 -30.67 4.02
N GLN A 51 16.88 -31.84 4.42
CA GLN A 51 15.56 -32.32 3.98
C GLN A 51 14.44 -31.45 4.55
N LYS A 52 14.45 -31.14 5.85
CA LYS A 52 13.46 -30.23 6.45
C LYS A 52 13.54 -28.83 5.86
N PHE A 53 14.74 -28.32 5.61
CA PHE A 53 14.94 -27.07 4.92
C PHE A 53 14.38 -27.13 3.50
N ALA A 54 14.73 -28.16 2.72
CA ALA A 54 14.18 -28.36 1.38
C ALA A 54 12.66 -28.51 1.41
N GLU A 55 12.06 -29.21 2.37
CA GLU A 55 10.61 -29.34 2.51
C GLU A 55 9.94 -28.01 2.88
N ILE A 56 10.49 -27.25 3.83
CA ILE A 56 9.97 -25.91 4.16
C ILE A 56 10.05 -25.00 2.94
N PHE A 57 11.18 -25.05 2.23
CA PHE A 57 11.40 -24.20 1.06
C PHE A 57 10.70 -24.71 -0.19
N ASP A 58 10.44 -26.01 -0.34
CA ASP A 58 9.62 -26.60 -1.41
C ASP A 58 8.16 -26.36 -1.13
N ILE A 59 7.70 -26.33 0.13
CA ILE A 59 6.36 -25.86 0.49
C ILE A 59 6.24 -24.38 0.16
N VAL A 60 7.17 -23.54 0.62
CA VAL A 60 7.18 -22.10 0.31
C VAL A 60 7.31 -21.86 -1.20
N LYS A 61 8.13 -22.63 -1.90
CA LYS A 61 8.28 -22.55 -3.36
C LYS A 61 7.11 -23.18 -4.10
N SER A 62 6.39 -24.14 -3.52
CA SER A 62 5.11 -24.64 -4.05
C SER A 62 3.99 -23.65 -3.79
N MET A 63 4.08 -22.80 -2.76
CA MET A 63 3.24 -21.60 -2.63
C MET A 63 3.63 -20.53 -3.67
N GLU A 64 4.89 -20.47 -4.12
CA GLU A 64 5.32 -19.64 -5.26
C GLU A 64 5.11 -20.29 -6.65
N ASN A 65 4.89 -21.61 -6.73
CA ASN A 65 4.66 -22.36 -7.97
C ASN A 65 3.23 -22.94 -8.04
N VAL A 66 2.33 -22.45 -7.18
CA VAL A 66 0.95 -22.29 -7.63
C VAL A 66 0.99 -21.09 -8.56
N ASP A 67 0.71 -21.33 -9.84
CA ASP A 67 0.28 -20.31 -10.78
C ASP A 67 -1.09 -19.76 -10.28
N SER A 68 -1.05 -18.99 -9.20
CA SER A 68 -2.18 -18.31 -8.60
C SER A 68 -1.68 -17.05 -7.89
N ASP A 69 -1.99 -15.88 -8.44
CA ASP A 69 -2.97 -14.98 -7.83
C ASP A 69 -2.90 -14.74 -6.29
N ILE A 70 -1.73 -14.84 -5.65
CA ILE A 70 -1.57 -14.41 -4.24
C ILE A 70 -1.34 -12.91 -4.25
N ARG A 71 -2.44 -12.18 -4.13
CA ARG A 71 -2.45 -10.71 -4.04
C ARG A 71 -1.98 -10.28 -2.64
N ILE A 72 -1.18 -9.22 -2.58
CA ILE A 72 -0.68 -8.68 -1.29
C ILE A 72 -1.66 -7.60 -0.81
N ASP A 73 -2.59 -7.97 0.07
CA ASP A 73 -3.58 -7.05 0.68
C ASP A 73 -3.00 -6.20 1.84
N ILE A 74 -1.87 -6.61 2.41
CA ILE A 74 -1.32 -5.99 3.63
C ILE A 74 -0.80 -4.58 3.32
N PRO A 75 -1.27 -3.52 4.02
CA PRO A 75 -0.80 -2.15 3.81
C PRO A 75 0.74 -2.01 3.95
N GLN A 76 1.41 -1.62 2.87
CA GLN A 76 2.87 -1.50 2.81
C GLN A 76 3.44 -0.27 3.54
N LYS A 77 2.62 0.78 3.71
CA LYS A 77 2.97 2.03 4.40
C LYS A 77 4.24 2.68 3.85
N ASN A 78 4.30 2.86 2.53
CA ASN A 78 5.39 3.60 1.89
C ASN A 78 5.25 5.10 2.14
N LEU A 79 5.70 5.55 3.32
CA LEU A 79 5.52 6.93 3.77
C LEU A 79 6.25 7.95 2.89
N ASP A 80 7.42 7.59 2.36
CA ASP A 80 8.16 8.46 1.44
C ASP A 80 7.36 8.70 0.15
N LYS A 81 6.77 7.64 -0.41
CA LYS A 81 5.90 7.74 -1.59
C LYS A 81 4.66 8.56 -1.27
N PHE A 82 4.02 8.31 -0.13
CA PHE A 82 2.87 9.08 0.33
C PHE A 82 3.16 10.57 0.40
N LYS A 83 4.30 10.99 0.99
CA LYS A 83 4.70 12.40 1.02
C LYS A 83 4.77 13.00 -0.39
N GLN A 84 5.38 12.31 -1.34
CA GLN A 84 5.52 12.82 -2.72
C GLN A 84 4.18 12.89 -3.46
N VAL A 85 3.32 11.89 -3.28
CA VAL A 85 1.95 11.89 -3.84
C VAL A 85 1.13 13.02 -3.24
N LEU A 86 1.22 13.22 -1.92
CA LEU A 86 0.52 14.31 -1.23
C LEU A 86 0.98 15.67 -1.76
N LEU A 87 2.29 15.93 -1.85
CA LEU A 87 2.81 17.17 -2.45
C LEU A 87 2.32 17.38 -3.88
N TYR A 88 2.29 16.32 -4.70
CA TYR A 88 1.79 16.37 -6.07
C TYR A 88 0.30 16.73 -6.14
N ILE A 89 -0.55 16.09 -5.32
CA ILE A 89 -1.97 16.42 -5.22
C ILE A 89 -2.14 17.88 -4.80
N LEU A 90 -1.44 18.32 -3.76
CA LEU A 90 -1.55 19.68 -3.24
C LEU A 90 -1.09 20.71 -4.28
N GLN A 91 -0.05 20.41 -5.06
CA GLN A 91 0.43 21.27 -6.14
C GLN A 91 -0.60 21.38 -7.28
N LYS A 92 -1.27 20.27 -7.64
CA LYS A 92 -2.24 20.23 -8.74
C LYS A 92 -3.60 20.84 -8.36
N VAL A 93 -4.11 20.52 -7.18
CA VAL A 93 -5.51 20.81 -6.81
C VAL A 93 -5.68 21.42 -5.41
N GLY A 94 -4.63 21.55 -4.60
CA GLY A 94 -4.73 22.04 -3.22
C GLY A 94 -5.29 23.48 -3.11
N SER A 95 -5.10 24.31 -4.13
CA SER A 95 -5.66 25.67 -4.18
C SER A 95 -7.16 25.71 -4.48
N LYS A 96 -7.77 24.64 -5.02
CA LYS A 96 -9.21 24.60 -5.33
C LYS A 96 -10.05 24.81 -4.07
N PRO A 97 -11.14 25.60 -4.13
CA PRO A 97 -11.89 26.01 -2.94
C PRO A 97 -12.58 24.83 -2.23
N ASN A 98 -13.01 23.80 -2.96
CA ASN A 98 -13.62 22.59 -2.41
C ASN A 98 -12.61 21.64 -1.74
N VAL A 99 -11.31 21.76 -2.05
CA VAL A 99 -10.28 20.82 -1.56
C VAL A 99 -9.84 21.19 -0.14
N GLY A 100 -10.46 20.51 0.83
CA GLY A 100 -10.02 20.44 2.23
C GLY A 100 -9.72 19.01 2.65
N MET A 101 -9.54 18.78 3.95
CA MET A 101 -9.19 17.46 4.50
C MET A 101 -10.07 16.31 3.99
N THR A 102 -11.40 16.47 4.01
CA THR A 102 -12.30 15.40 3.56
C THR A 102 -12.01 15.02 2.12
N VAL A 103 -11.97 15.99 1.20
CA VAL A 103 -11.67 15.72 -0.22
C VAL A 103 -10.31 15.05 -0.37
N LEU A 104 -9.29 15.56 0.32
CA LEU A 104 -7.94 15.01 0.26
C LEU A 104 -7.85 13.55 0.70
N TYR A 105 -8.57 13.16 1.76
CA TYR A 105 -8.62 11.76 2.20
C TYR A 105 -9.20 10.83 1.14
N LYS A 106 -10.20 11.30 0.39
CA LYS A 106 -10.89 10.49 -0.61
C LYS A 106 -10.04 10.39 -1.86
N LEU A 107 -9.36 11.46 -2.25
CA LEU A 107 -8.39 11.42 -3.34
C LEU A 107 -7.26 10.43 -3.04
N LEU A 108 -6.68 10.45 -1.84
CA LEU A 108 -5.65 9.49 -1.43
C LEU A 108 -6.16 8.05 -1.49
N TYR A 109 -7.36 7.81 -0.95
CA TYR A 109 -8.01 6.50 -0.97
C TYR A 109 -8.19 5.98 -2.40
N PHE A 110 -8.82 6.76 -3.30
CA PHE A 110 -9.04 6.32 -4.67
C PHE A 110 -7.72 6.18 -5.44
N ILE A 111 -6.71 7.03 -5.21
CA ILE A 111 -5.39 6.85 -5.82
C ILE A 111 -4.77 5.50 -5.43
N ASP A 112 -4.77 5.16 -4.14
CA ASP A 112 -4.14 3.92 -3.67
C ASP A 112 -4.91 2.68 -4.15
N PHE A 113 -6.24 2.71 -4.04
CA PHE A 113 -7.10 1.57 -4.37
C PHE A 113 -7.27 1.38 -5.87
N ASP A 114 -7.38 2.45 -6.66
CA ASP A 114 -7.43 2.34 -8.13
C ASP A 114 -6.09 1.85 -8.68
N TYR A 115 -4.96 2.29 -8.08
CA TYR A 115 -3.65 1.76 -8.47
C TYR A 115 -3.56 0.26 -8.21
N TYR A 116 -4.04 -0.19 -7.04
CA TYR A 116 -4.08 -1.60 -6.69
C TYR A 116 -5.04 -2.39 -7.57
N GLU A 117 -6.21 -1.86 -7.88
CA GLU A 117 -7.11 -2.49 -8.84
C GLU A 117 -6.42 -2.66 -10.18
N LYS A 118 -5.77 -1.62 -10.70
CA LYS A 118 -5.20 -1.69 -12.06
C LYS A 118 -3.94 -2.54 -12.17
N TYR A 119 -3.09 -2.55 -11.14
CA TYR A 119 -1.74 -3.13 -11.23
C TYR A 119 -1.45 -4.19 -10.18
N GLU A 120 -2.37 -4.44 -9.25
CA GLU A 120 -2.21 -5.39 -8.12
C GLU A 120 -1.00 -5.07 -7.22
N GLU A 121 -0.56 -3.82 -7.28
CA GLU A 121 0.50 -3.22 -6.47
C GLU A 121 -0.10 -2.06 -5.67
N GLN A 122 0.34 -1.85 -4.44
CA GLN A 122 -0.07 -0.68 -3.67
C GLN A 122 0.84 0.51 -4.04
N LEU A 123 0.26 1.70 -4.25
CA LEU A 123 1.05 2.88 -4.59
C LEU A 123 1.72 3.44 -3.33
N MET A 124 0.91 3.81 -2.35
CA MET A 124 1.36 4.27 -1.04
C MET A 124 1.18 3.15 0.00
N GLY A 125 0.15 2.33 -0.16
CA GLY A 125 -0.16 1.23 0.75
C GLY A 125 -0.54 1.73 2.14
N LEU A 126 -1.29 2.83 2.22
CA LEU A 126 -1.73 3.36 3.51
C LEU A 126 -2.80 2.46 4.14
N THR A 127 -2.97 2.58 5.46
CA THR A 127 -4.08 1.94 6.16
C THR A 127 -5.29 2.89 6.14
N TYR A 128 -6.39 2.46 5.53
CA TYR A 128 -7.64 3.23 5.50
C TYR A 128 -8.66 2.63 6.44
N ILE A 129 -9.37 3.47 7.19
CA ILE A 129 -10.40 3.06 8.15
C ILE A 129 -11.78 3.51 7.68
N ARG A 130 -12.77 2.61 7.75
CA ARG A 130 -14.18 2.95 7.48
C ARG A 130 -14.70 3.93 8.53
N ASN A 131 -14.90 5.19 8.15
CA ASN A 131 -15.50 6.21 9.02
C ASN A 131 -16.82 6.73 8.44
N HIS A 132 -17.56 7.48 9.26
CA HIS A 132 -18.88 8.03 8.93
C HIS A 132 -18.89 8.91 7.67
N HIS A 133 -17.79 9.59 7.37
CA HIS A 133 -17.64 10.46 6.21
C HIS A 133 -16.70 9.84 5.16
N GLY A 134 -16.74 8.52 4.98
CA GLY A 134 -15.89 7.80 4.05
C GLY A 134 -14.55 7.32 4.63
N PRO A 135 -13.66 6.78 3.79
CA PRO A 135 -12.36 6.27 4.22
C PRO A 135 -11.45 7.39 4.75
N THR A 136 -10.64 7.05 5.75
CA THR A 136 -9.64 7.94 6.34
C THR A 136 -8.29 7.22 6.44
N PRO A 137 -7.20 7.79 5.88
CA PRO A 137 -5.85 7.26 6.04
C PRO A 137 -5.32 7.46 7.46
N LYS A 138 -4.95 6.38 8.13
CA LYS A 138 -4.49 6.36 9.54
C LYS A 138 -3.16 7.09 9.73
N GLU A 139 -2.25 6.96 8.76
CA GLU A 139 -0.92 7.56 8.78
C GLU A 139 -0.94 9.08 8.56
N PHE A 140 -2.03 9.64 8.02
CA PHE A 140 -2.08 11.01 7.51
C PHE A 140 -1.69 12.06 8.55
N VAL A 141 -2.31 12.02 9.73
CA VAL A 141 -2.08 13.04 10.78
C VAL A 141 -0.61 13.07 11.15
N LYS A 142 0.01 11.91 11.37
CA LYS A 142 1.42 11.82 11.77
C LYS A 142 2.35 12.34 10.67
N VAL A 143 2.10 11.95 9.42
CA VAL A 143 2.95 12.36 8.29
C VAL A 143 2.81 13.85 8.01
N VAL A 144 1.60 14.40 8.06
CA VAL A 144 1.37 15.84 7.84
C VAL A 144 2.01 16.69 8.93
N GLU A 145 1.96 16.29 10.20
CA GLU A 145 2.68 17.02 11.25
C GLU A 145 4.20 16.99 11.02
N ASP A 146 4.78 15.84 10.66
CA ASP A 146 6.21 15.74 10.30
C ASP A 146 6.56 16.62 9.10
N MET A 147 5.74 16.63 8.04
CA MET A 147 5.94 17.50 6.88
C MET A 147 5.84 18.99 7.23
N LYS A 148 4.97 19.37 8.17
CA LYS A 148 4.87 20.75 8.68
C LYS A 148 6.12 21.15 9.47
N GLU A 149 6.60 20.26 10.35
CA GLU A 149 7.82 20.47 11.14
C GLU A 149 9.06 20.63 10.24
N ASN A 150 9.11 19.89 9.13
CA ASN A 150 10.18 19.98 8.14
C ASN A 150 10.01 21.14 7.13
N GLY A 151 8.90 21.89 7.19
CA GLY A 151 8.64 23.00 6.27
C GLY A 151 8.27 22.58 4.85
N GLU A 152 7.84 21.33 4.64
CA GLU A 152 7.44 20.78 3.33
C GLU A 152 6.04 21.29 2.92
N ILE A 153 5.15 21.52 3.90
CA ILE A 153 3.78 22.00 3.72
C ILE A 153 3.37 23.03 4.79
N GLU A 154 2.40 23.87 4.45
CA GLU A 154 1.79 24.84 5.36
C GLU A 154 0.30 24.54 5.58
N GLU A 155 -0.16 24.51 6.84
CA GLU A 155 -1.58 24.42 7.17
C GLU A 155 -2.18 25.82 7.25
N ILE A 156 -3.23 26.06 6.47
CA ILE A 156 -4.01 27.30 6.51
C ILE A 156 -5.45 27.02 6.90
N LYS A 157 -6.07 28.01 7.57
CA LYS A 157 -7.51 28.04 7.80
C LYS A 157 -8.17 28.92 6.76
N SER A 158 -9.07 28.35 5.97
CA SER A 158 -9.91 29.08 5.03
C SER A 158 -11.37 29.00 5.45
N LYS A 159 -12.18 29.96 4.98
CA LYS A 159 -13.63 29.83 5.05
C LYS A 159 -14.13 29.21 3.75
N TYR A 160 -14.89 28.13 3.85
CA TYR A 160 -15.64 27.56 2.72
C TYR A 160 -17.12 27.62 3.08
N PHE A 161 -17.87 28.48 2.37
CA PHE A 161 -19.21 28.91 2.78
C PHE A 161 -19.21 29.45 4.23
N THR A 162 -19.95 28.81 5.15
CA THR A 162 -20.06 29.19 6.55
C THR A 162 -19.11 28.44 7.48
N TYR A 163 -18.35 27.47 6.97
CA TYR A 163 -17.53 26.57 7.79
C TYR A 163 -16.04 26.90 7.66
N GLU A 164 -15.31 26.76 8.77
CA GLU A 164 -13.85 26.75 8.75
C GLU A 164 -13.35 25.45 8.13
N GLN A 165 -12.44 25.58 7.17
CA GLN A 165 -11.83 24.49 6.44
C GLN A 165 -10.33 24.52 6.69
N LYS A 166 -9.78 23.37 7.09
CA LYS A 166 -8.33 23.14 7.11
C LYS A 166 -7.87 22.79 5.70
N LYS A 167 -6.88 23.51 5.22
CA LYS A 167 -6.22 23.28 3.94
C LYS A 167 -4.71 23.18 4.13
N PHE A 168 -4.07 22.50 3.20
CA PHE A 168 -2.61 22.39 3.14
C PHE A 168 -2.14 22.99 1.82
N LEU A 169 -1.06 23.76 1.87
CA LEU A 169 -0.37 24.28 0.70
C LEU A 169 1.03 23.67 0.65
N PRO A 170 1.50 23.23 -0.52
CA PRO A 170 2.86 22.74 -0.66
C PRO A 170 3.82 23.92 -0.60
N VAL A 171 4.83 23.84 0.27
CA VAL A 171 5.94 24.80 0.31
C VAL A 171 7.07 24.29 -0.59
N GLU A 172 7.29 22.98 -0.59
CA GLU A 172 8.21 22.30 -1.49
C GLU A 172 7.48 21.65 -2.68
N SER A 173 8.19 21.50 -3.80
CA SER A 173 7.69 20.74 -4.94
C SER A 173 7.90 19.24 -4.73
N PRO A 174 7.01 18.36 -5.22
CA PRO A 174 7.21 16.92 -5.15
C PRO A 174 8.49 16.51 -5.90
N ASP A 175 9.25 15.61 -5.31
CA ASP A 175 10.37 14.93 -5.96
C ASP A 175 9.82 13.86 -6.92
N LEU A 176 9.62 14.26 -8.17
CA LEU A 176 9.08 13.40 -9.23
C LEU A 176 10.02 12.24 -9.57
N SER A 177 11.30 12.25 -9.17
CA SER A 177 12.19 11.10 -9.39
C SER A 177 11.77 9.86 -8.59
N LYS A 178 10.98 10.06 -7.52
CA LYS A 178 10.38 9.01 -6.69
C LYS A 178 9.05 8.51 -7.25
N LEU A 179 8.53 9.08 -8.33
CA LEU A 179 7.25 8.71 -8.94
C LEU A 179 7.45 8.32 -10.40
N THR A 180 7.02 7.12 -10.76
CA THR A 180 7.04 6.64 -12.14
C THR A 180 5.97 7.34 -12.97
N GLY A 181 6.14 7.38 -14.29
CA GLY A 181 5.13 7.92 -15.20
C GLY A 181 3.78 7.19 -15.08
N ARG A 182 3.80 5.89 -14.76
CA ARG A 182 2.59 5.08 -14.54
C ARG A 182 1.83 5.50 -13.28
N GLU A 183 2.54 5.69 -12.17
CA GLU A 183 1.97 6.21 -10.91
C GLU A 183 1.38 7.60 -11.12
N LEU A 184 2.13 8.51 -11.75
CA LEU A 184 1.68 9.88 -12.04
C LEU A 184 0.44 9.92 -12.94
N ALA A 185 0.41 9.09 -13.98
CA ALA A 185 -0.73 9.01 -14.88
C ALA A 185 -2.01 8.57 -14.16
N LEU A 186 -1.91 7.62 -13.23
CA LEU A 186 -3.07 7.21 -12.43
C LEU A 186 -3.50 8.28 -11.42
N VAL A 187 -2.54 8.95 -10.77
CA VAL A 187 -2.85 10.08 -9.90
C VAL A 187 -3.59 11.17 -10.68
N ASP A 188 -3.08 11.56 -11.84
CA ASP A 188 -3.72 12.58 -12.68
C ASP A 188 -5.11 12.13 -13.17
N ASP A 189 -5.32 10.86 -13.51
CA ASP A 189 -6.64 10.30 -13.85
C ASP A 189 -7.65 10.46 -12.71
N VAL A 190 -7.28 10.04 -11.49
CA VAL A 190 -8.14 10.17 -10.31
C VAL A 190 -8.45 11.64 -10.03
N LEU A 191 -7.45 12.53 -10.12
CA LEU A 191 -7.65 13.97 -9.93
C LEU A 191 -8.62 14.55 -10.97
N ASN A 192 -8.51 14.14 -12.22
CA ASN A 192 -9.41 14.61 -13.29
C ASN A 192 -10.87 14.16 -13.05
N ARG A 193 -11.07 12.93 -12.57
CA ARG A 193 -12.43 12.41 -12.27
C ARG A 193 -13.05 13.02 -11.02
N LEU A 194 -12.24 13.23 -9.98
CA LEU A 194 -12.76 13.39 -8.61
C LEU A 194 -12.47 14.73 -7.96
N SER A 195 -11.45 15.49 -8.39
CA SER A 195 -11.00 16.67 -7.64
C SER A 195 -11.95 17.87 -7.68
N ASP A 196 -12.90 17.93 -8.62
CA ASP A 196 -13.91 18.99 -8.71
C ASP A 196 -15.19 18.68 -7.90
N LYS A 197 -15.32 17.45 -7.40
CA LYS A 197 -16.46 17.06 -6.56
C LYS A 197 -16.36 17.70 -5.17
N SER A 198 -17.50 18.02 -4.58
CA SER A 198 -17.58 18.48 -3.20
C SER A 198 -17.27 17.36 -2.22
N ALA A 199 -16.95 17.73 -0.96
CA ALA A 199 -16.74 16.76 0.11
C ALA A 199 -17.95 15.84 0.32
N LYS A 200 -19.17 16.34 0.08
CA LYS A 200 -20.41 15.57 0.18
C LYS A 200 -20.50 14.53 -0.95
N GLU A 201 -20.35 14.96 -2.20
CA GLU A 201 -20.39 14.06 -3.37
C GLU A 201 -19.31 12.97 -3.29
N LEU A 202 -18.09 13.31 -2.84
CA LEU A 202 -17.04 12.30 -2.66
C LEU A 202 -17.31 11.34 -1.50
N SER A 203 -17.96 11.82 -0.43
CA SER A 203 -18.36 10.93 0.66
C SER A 203 -19.42 9.95 0.18
N GLU A 204 -20.46 10.44 -0.51
CA GLU A 204 -21.51 9.62 -1.12
C GLU A 204 -20.93 8.61 -2.11
N TYR A 205 -20.00 9.04 -2.98
CA TYR A 205 -19.30 8.15 -3.90
C TYR A 205 -18.50 7.07 -3.16
N SER A 206 -17.66 7.45 -2.19
CA SER A 206 -16.88 6.47 -1.41
C SER A 206 -17.73 5.52 -0.57
N HIS A 207 -18.96 5.89 -0.21
CA HIS A 207 -19.88 5.00 0.51
C HIS A 207 -20.47 3.90 -0.36
N GLY A 208 -20.49 4.11 -1.68
CA GLY A 208 -20.88 3.11 -2.68
C GLY A 208 -19.72 2.23 -3.15
N ASP A 209 -18.47 2.55 -2.77
CA ASP A 209 -17.31 1.76 -3.19
C ASP A 209 -17.18 0.47 -2.35
N MET A 210 -16.84 -0.63 -3.01
CA MET A 210 -16.88 -1.96 -2.43
C MET A 210 -15.99 -2.11 -1.18
N PRO A 211 -14.72 -1.64 -1.15
CA PRO A 211 -13.90 -1.73 0.06
C PRO A 211 -14.55 -1.05 1.26
N TRP A 212 -15.19 0.10 1.08
CA TRP A 212 -15.89 0.78 2.17
C TRP A 212 -17.15 0.04 2.58
N MET A 213 -17.92 -0.51 1.63
CA MET A 213 -19.17 -1.22 1.92
C MET A 213 -18.95 -2.53 2.70
N SER A 214 -17.86 -3.26 2.42
CA SER A 214 -17.59 -4.59 3.02
C SER A 214 -16.95 -4.58 4.40
N SER A 215 -16.39 -3.47 4.87
CA SER A 215 -15.72 -3.39 6.18
C SER A 215 -16.65 -2.89 7.28
N GLU A 216 -16.50 -3.24 8.55
CA GLU A 216 -17.34 -2.63 9.61
C GLU A 216 -16.87 -1.21 9.99
N PRO A 217 -17.75 -0.36 10.57
CA PRO A 217 -17.33 0.96 11.05
C PRO A 217 -16.16 0.90 12.03
N GLY A 218 -15.08 1.63 11.74
CA GLY A 218 -13.85 1.64 12.53
C GLY A 218 -12.84 0.56 12.15
N GLU A 219 -13.17 -0.35 11.24
CA GLU A 219 -12.24 -1.37 10.75
C GLU A 219 -11.39 -0.87 9.56
N GLU A 220 -10.26 -1.56 9.35
CA GLU A 220 -9.38 -1.32 8.21
C GLU A 220 -10.03 -1.83 6.92
N LEU A 221 -9.85 -1.09 5.83
CA LEU A 221 -10.33 -1.49 4.51
C LEU A 221 -9.35 -2.46 3.85
N HIS A 222 -9.89 -3.45 3.16
CA HIS A 222 -9.13 -4.42 2.38
C HIS A 222 -8.94 -3.93 0.94
N TYR A 223 -7.70 -3.85 0.48
CA TYR A 223 -7.38 -3.52 -0.92
C TYR A 223 -7.99 -4.54 -1.88
N GLU A 224 -8.01 -5.83 -1.54
CA GLU A 224 -8.60 -6.88 -2.39
C GLU A 224 -10.10 -6.67 -2.68
N ALA A 225 -10.80 -5.88 -1.88
CA ALA A 225 -12.20 -5.59 -2.15
C ALA A 225 -12.43 -4.81 -3.46
N VAL A 226 -11.39 -4.19 -4.04
CA VAL A 226 -11.52 -3.49 -5.34
C VAL A 226 -11.88 -4.42 -6.49
N PHE A 227 -11.56 -5.72 -6.39
CA PHE A 227 -11.87 -6.69 -7.44
C PHE A 227 -13.35 -7.09 -7.48
N TYR A 228 -14.13 -6.59 -6.52
CA TYR A 228 -15.57 -6.78 -6.43
C TYR A 228 -16.32 -5.45 -6.62
N ARG A 229 -15.64 -4.42 -7.13
CA ARG A 229 -16.26 -3.13 -7.50
C ARG A 229 -17.29 -3.30 -8.61
N ASP A 230 -18.32 -2.47 -8.55
CA ASP A 230 -19.25 -2.29 -9.66
C ASP A 230 -18.65 -1.41 -10.76
N ASN A 231 -19.39 -1.24 -11.85
CA ASN A 231 -18.96 -0.44 -13.00
C ASN A 231 -18.85 1.07 -12.70
N ASP A 232 -19.44 1.56 -11.60
CA ASP A 232 -19.38 2.98 -11.24
C ASP A 232 -18.04 3.32 -10.55
N HIS A 233 -17.34 2.31 -10.02
CA HIS A 233 -16.07 2.47 -9.30
C HIS A 233 -14.89 1.75 -9.95
N SER A 234 -15.13 0.65 -10.65
CA SER A 234 -14.08 -0.15 -11.28
C SER A 234 -13.38 0.64 -12.39
N ILE A 235 -12.06 0.55 -12.43
CA ILE A 235 -11.24 1.13 -13.51
C ILE A 235 -10.59 0.07 -14.40
N ARG A 236 -10.94 -1.20 -14.21
CA ARG A 236 -10.61 -2.30 -15.13
C ARG A 236 -11.65 -2.33 -16.25
N GLU A 237 -11.17 -2.32 -17.49
CA GLU A 237 -11.99 -2.80 -18.60
C GLU A 237 -11.93 -4.33 -18.57
N TYR A 238 -12.97 -4.97 -18.06
CA TYR A 238 -13.16 -6.41 -18.28
C TYR A 238 -13.47 -6.57 -19.77
N THR A 239 -12.47 -6.91 -20.57
CA THR A 239 -12.73 -7.48 -21.89
C THR A 239 -13.53 -8.75 -21.62
N ASP A 240 -14.81 -8.75 -22.04
CA ASP A 240 -15.64 -9.95 -22.07
C ASP A 240 -14.99 -10.99 -23.00
N GLU A 241 -13.98 -11.71 -22.49
CA GLU A 241 -13.50 -12.93 -23.12
C GLU A 241 -14.49 -14.05 -22.75
N LEU A 242 -15.58 -14.08 -23.54
CA LEU A 242 -16.51 -15.21 -23.67
C LEU A 242 -15.98 -16.26 -24.64
#